data_AF-A0A2V8MPY8-F1
#
_entry.id   AF-A0A2V8MPY8-F1
#
_cell.length_a   1.000
_cell.length_b   1.000
_cell.length_c   1.000
_cell.angle_alpha   90.00
_cell.angle_beta   90.00
_cell.angle_gamma   90.00
#
_symmetry.space_group_name_H-M   'P 1'
#
loop_
_entity.id
_entity.type
_entity.pdbx_description
1 polymer ?
#
loop_
_entity_poly.entity_id
_entity_poly.type
_entity_poly.pdbx_seq_one_letter_code
_entity_poly.pdbx_strand_id
1 'polypeptide(L)' 'GIDVMALKEGQQLRLGDALVAVTIPCEPCFQMERVRDGLRDALQNRRGMFVRVLVGGTVRVGDRVEVNPYAANHSQKI' A
#
# COMPACT_ATOMS: atom_id res chain seq x y z
N GLY A 1 -6.14 12.97 -1.42
CA GLY A 1 -5.12 11.95 -1.03
C GLY A 1 -4.60 11.25 -2.26
N ILE A 2 -3.56 10.44 -2.13
CA ILE A 2 -3.05 9.60 -3.24
C ILE A 2 -4.01 8.44 -3.47
N ASP A 3 -4.31 8.14 -4.73
CA ASP A 3 -5.00 6.91 -5.11
C ASP A 3 -4.00 5.74 -5.07
N VAL A 4 -4.00 5.01 -3.96
CA VAL A 4 -3.09 3.88 -3.76
C VAL A 4 -3.42 2.69 -4.67
N MET A 5 -4.67 2.58 -5.14
CA MET A 5 -5.08 1.48 -6.01
C MET A 5 -4.54 1.64 -7.43
N ALA A 6 -4.17 2.85 -7.83
CA ALA A 6 -3.51 3.13 -9.10
C ALA A 6 -1.99 2.89 -9.09
N LEU A 7 -1.41 2.57 -7.92
CA LEU A 7 0.02 2.31 -7.79
C LEU A 7 0.38 0.90 -8.25
N LYS A 8 1.54 0.78 -8.89
CA LYS A 8 2.10 -0.48 -9.38
C LYS A 8 3.03 -1.09 -8.34
N GLU A 9 3.13 -2.41 -8.36
CA GLU A 9 4.12 -3.15 -7.59
C GLU A 9 5.53 -2.56 -7.81
N GLY A 10 6.28 -2.42 -6.72
CA GLY A 10 7.62 -1.84 -6.72
C GLY A 10 7.68 -0.30 -6.65
N GLN A 11 6.58 0.42 -6.92
CA GLN A 11 6.57 1.87 -6.69
C GLN A 11 6.83 2.17 -5.21
N GLN A 12 7.69 3.14 -4.95
CA GLN A 12 8.03 3.52 -3.58
C GLN A 12 7.24 4.74 -3.12
N LEU A 13 6.91 4.74 -1.84
CA LEU A 13 6.26 5.83 -1.15
C LEU A 13 7.12 6.29 0.03
N ARG A 14 7.26 7.60 0.18
CA ARG A 14 7.77 8.22 1.40
C ARG A 14 6.60 8.55 2.32
N LEU A 15 6.72 8.16 3.58
CA LEU A 15 5.74 8.35 4.66
C LEU A 15 6.48 8.93 5.87
N GLY A 16 6.45 10.25 6.06
CA GLY A 16 7.31 10.89 7.07
C GLY A 16 8.78 10.51 6.84
N ASP A 17 9.41 9.88 7.83
CA ASP A 17 10.81 9.41 7.74
C ASP A 17 10.96 8.01 7.11
N ALA A 18 9.86 7.30 6.86
CA ALA A 18 9.88 5.94 6.33
C ALA A 18 9.85 5.90 4.79
N LEU A 19 10.48 4.87 4.22
CA LEU A 19 10.39 4.54 2.80
C LEU A 19 9.85 3.11 2.64
N VAL A 20 8.80 2.97 1.84
CA VAL A 20 8.13 1.69 1.60
C VAL A 20 7.95 1.43 0.11
N ALA A 21 7.86 0.17 -0.30
CA ALA A 21 7.52 -0.24 -1.66
C ALA A 21 6.15 -0.92 -1.70
N VAL A 22 5.32 -0.54 -2.66
CA VAL A 22 4.03 -1.19 -2.93
C VAL A 22 4.27 -2.64 -3.34
N THR A 23 3.48 -3.55 -2.79
CA THR A 23 3.52 -4.98 -3.16
C THR A 23 2.24 -5.34 -3.91
N ILE A 24 1.20 -5.76 -3.20
CA ILE A 24 -0.02 -6.33 -3.77
C ILE A 24 -1.27 -5.63 -3.21
N PRO A 25 -2.40 -5.70 -3.93
CA PRO A 25 -3.70 -5.31 -3.39
C PRO A 25 -4.03 -6.09 -2.11
N CYS A 26 -4.66 -5.41 -1.14
CA CYS A 26 -5.20 -6.07 0.04
C CYS A 26 -6.56 -6.69 -0.30
N GLU A 27 -6.58 -7.94 -0.75
CA GLU A 27 -7.86 -8.59 -1.10
C GLU A 27 -8.78 -8.79 0.12
N PRO A 28 -10.10 -8.58 -0.04
CA PRO A 28 -11.01 -8.75 1.07
C PRO A 28 -11.19 -10.23 1.46
N CYS A 29 -10.73 -10.60 2.65
CA CYS A 29 -10.89 -11.95 3.20
C CYS A 29 -12.22 -12.17 3.95
N PHE A 30 -12.50 -13.43 4.29
CA PHE A 30 -13.72 -13.86 5.00
C PHE A 30 -13.96 -13.17 6.36
N GLN A 31 -12.92 -12.59 6.97
CA GLN A 31 -13.07 -11.83 8.20
C GLN A 31 -14.01 -10.63 8.04
N MET A 32 -14.18 -10.09 6.83
CA MET A 32 -15.14 -8.98 6.60
C MET A 32 -16.58 -9.41 6.72
N GLU A 33 -16.89 -10.63 6.29
CA GLU A 33 -18.25 -11.17 6.39
C GLU A 33 -18.68 -11.25 7.85
N ARG A 34 -17.74 -11.57 8.74
CA ARG A 34 -17.98 -11.61 10.19
C ARG A 34 -18.26 -10.23 10.82
N VAL A 35 -17.84 -9.15 10.15
CA VAL A 35 -18.12 -7.77 10.63
C VAL A 35 -19.51 -7.33 10.17
N ARG A 36 -19.86 -7.62 8.90
CA ARG A 36 -21.17 -7.32 8.33
C ARG A 36 -21.36 -8.16 7.08
N ASP A 37 -22.54 -8.77 6.95
CA ASP A 37 -22.92 -9.51 5.75
C ASP A 37 -22.77 -8.65 4.48
N GLY A 38 -22.21 -9.25 3.43
CA GLY A 38 -21.92 -8.61 2.14
C GLY A 38 -20.75 -7.62 2.17
N LEU A 39 -20.07 -7.41 3.31
CA LEU A 39 -18.95 -6.46 3.39
C LEU A 39 -17.74 -6.93 2.59
N ARG A 40 -17.51 -8.24 2.48
CA ARG A 40 -16.41 -8.77 1.65
C ARG A 40 -16.55 -8.30 0.21
N ASP A 41 -17.74 -8.42 -0.36
CA ASP A 41 -18.02 -8.07 -1.74
C ASP A 41 -18.09 -6.55 -1.94
N ALA A 42 -18.61 -5.82 -0.95
CA ALA A 42 -18.63 -4.35 -0.97
C ALA A 42 -17.23 -3.70 -0.96
N LEU A 43 -16.19 -4.44 -0.53
CA LEU A 43 -14.81 -3.98 -0.40
C LEU A 43 -13.88 -4.43 -1.53
N GLN A 44 -14.39 -5.11 -2.56
CA GLN A 44 -13.59 -5.51 -3.72
C GLN A 44 -12.87 -4.31 -4.33
N ASN A 45 -11.55 -4.41 -4.51
CA ASN A 45 -10.66 -3.35 -5.01
C ASN A 45 -10.68 -2.04 -4.21
N ARG A 46 -11.11 -2.05 -2.93
CA ARG A 46 -11.29 -0.84 -2.11
C ARG A 46 -10.61 -0.89 -0.74
N ARG A 47 -9.81 -1.92 -0.49
CA ARG A 47 -9.09 -2.15 0.77
C ARG A 47 -7.74 -1.43 0.85
N GLY A 48 -7.18 -1.00 -0.28
CA GLY A 48 -5.83 -0.43 -0.38
C GLY A 48 -4.77 -1.45 -0.79
N MET A 49 -3.51 -1.10 -0.58
CA MET A 49 -2.34 -1.88 -0.97
C MET A 49 -1.50 -2.26 0.24
N PHE A 50 -0.89 -3.44 0.20
CA PHE A 50 0.21 -3.77 1.10
C PHE A 50 1.50 -3.10 0.64
N VAL A 51 2.40 -2.87 1.59
CA VAL A 51 3.73 -2.32 1.33
C VAL A 51 4.78 -3.11 2.10
N ARG A 52 5.99 -3.19 1.54
CA ARG A 52 7.20 -3.64 2.21
C ARG A 52 7.98 -2.43 2.71
N VAL A 53 8.41 -2.45 3.96
CA VAL A 53 9.31 -1.41 4.48
C VAL A 53 10.70 -1.59 3.89
N LEU A 54 11.21 -0.57 3.22
CA LEU A 54 12.57 -0.51 2.70
C LEU A 54 13.51 0.17 3.70
N VAL A 55 13.05 1.27 4.30
CA VAL A 55 13.75 2.01 5.34
C VAL A 55 12.74 2.34 6.44
N GLY A 56 13.03 1.90 7.67
CA GLY A 56 12.23 2.23 8.84
C GLY A 56 12.38 3.70 9.23
N GLY A 57 11.35 4.26 9.83
CA GLY A 57 11.31 5.66 10.26
C GLY A 57 10.07 5.93 11.07
N THR A 58 9.95 7.14 11.62
CA THR A 58 8.75 7.56 12.34
C THR A 58 7.69 8.05 11.37
N VAL A 59 6.44 7.65 11.60
CA VAL A 59 5.26 8.13 10.89
C VAL A 59 4.29 8.74 11.90
N ARG A 60 3.81 9.94 11.64
CA ARG A 60 2.86 10.68 12.47
C ARG A 60 1.65 11.11 11.65
N VAL A 61 0.53 11.35 12.34
CA VAL A 61 -0.65 11.93 11.72
C VAL A 61 -0.30 13.32 11.19
N GLY A 62 -0.63 13.57 9.92
CA GLY A 62 -0.29 14.81 9.21
C GLY A 62 0.97 14.73 8.38
N ASP A 63 1.79 13.67 8.52
CA ASP A 63 2.95 13.47 7.65
C ASP A 63 2.52 13.35 6.19
N ARG A 64 3.32 13.95 5.30
CA ARG A 64 3.05 13.90 3.88
C ARG A 64 3.34 12.50 3.34
N VAL A 65 2.47 12.05 2.45
CA VAL A 65 2.67 10.84 1.66
C VAL A 65 3.02 11.27 0.25
N GLU A 66 4.16 10.78 -0.26
CA GLU A 66 4.66 11.15 -1.58
C GLU A 66 5.10 9.91 -2.35
N VAL A 67 4.79 9.86 -3.65
CA VAL A 67 5.36 8.85 -4.55
C VAL A 67 6.82 9.23 -4.82
N ASN A 68 7.75 8.33 -4.50
CA ASN A 68 9.16 8.55 -4.75
C ASN A 68 9.46 8.28 -6.25
N PRO A 69 9.85 9.30 -7.03
CA PRO A 69 10.00 9.18 -8.49
C PRO A 69 11.23 8.36 -8.90
N TYR A 70 12.17 8.07 -7.98
CA TYR A 70 13.45 7.42 -8.29
C TYR A 70 13.44 5.89 -8.17
N ALA A 71 12.27 5.27 -8.01
CA ALA A 71 12.15 3.85 -7.65
C ALA A 71 12.00 2.87 -8.83
N ALA A 72 12.03 3.34 -10.07
CA ALA A 72 11.86 2.48 -11.23
C ALA A 72 13.20 1.94 -11.73
N ASN A 73 13.91 1.14 -10.95
CA ASN A 73 15.07 0.35 -11.41
C ASN A 73 15.48 -0.69 -10.36
N HIS A 74 14.84 -1.86 -10.33
CA HIS A 74 15.50 -3.08 -9.87
C HIS A 74 14.89 -4.31 -10.56
N SER A 75 15.52 -4.71 -11.65
CA SER A 75 15.65 -6.12 -11.99
C SER A 75 16.24 -6.85 -10.79
N GLN A 76 15.53 -7.82 -10.23
CA GLN A 76 16.18 -8.91 -9.49
C GLN A 76 15.37 -10.19 -9.72
N LYS A 77 15.75 -10.89 -10.79
CA LYS A 77 15.55 -12.34 -10.90
C LYS A 77 16.18 -13.00 -9.67
N ILE A 78 15.48 -13.97 -9.09
CA ILE A 78 16.11 -15.12 -8.42
C ILE A 78 15.87 -16.31 -9.34
#